data_AF-A0A3D2KNG7-F1
#
_entry.id   AF-A0A3D2KNG7-F1
#
_cell.length_a   1.000
_cell.length_b   1.000
_cell.length_c   1.000
_cell.angle_alpha   90.00
_cell.angle_beta   90.00
_cell.angle_gamma   90.00
#
_symmetry.space_group_name_H-M   'P 1'
#
loop_
_entity.id
_entity.type
_entity.pdbx_description
1 polymer ?
#
loop_
_entity_poly.entity_id
_entity_poly.type
_entity_poly.pdbx_seq_one_letter_code
_entity_poly.pdbx_strand_id
1 'polypeptide(L)'
;MDFIPKPKGKSLVESLEFLTREVNRVLSLVETKQRIANKKTITRPPFPLYETDQGDTENPIKPPPPVTKKIDLICIGVSTGGPNALAEVLPNLPERVGCPILIVQHMPATFTKTLSEHLSKRCHLKVKEAENGDLLEPNMVYIAPGGKHMVLSKRALKYALVMNEEPPVNSCRPSVDVLFKSVAQNFTGTVLAIILTGMGEDGAEGVQALKTKECRSIAQERQSCVVYGMPRAIINRGLADETIPLKDIAPRIEKLCKVL
;
A
#
# COMPACT_ATOMS: atom_id res chain seq x y z
N MET A 1 6.80 -22.65 -1.83
CA MET A 1 7.97 -23.08 -2.60
C MET A 1 8.70 -21.82 -3.03
N ASP A 2 9.89 -21.62 -2.47
CA ASP A 2 10.73 -20.45 -2.73
C ASP A 2 11.39 -20.59 -4.11
N PHE A 3 11.25 -19.55 -4.94
CA PHE A 3 11.78 -19.52 -6.29
C PHE A 3 12.89 -18.46 -6.40
N ILE A 4 14.12 -18.90 -6.71
CA ILE A 4 15.26 -18.03 -7.02
C ILE A 4 15.47 -18.08 -8.54
N PRO A 5 15.22 -16.98 -9.29
CA PRO A 5 15.47 -16.97 -10.72
C PRO A 5 16.97 -16.86 -11.04
N LYS A 6 17.42 -17.58 -12.08
CA LYS A 6 18.79 -17.47 -12.63
C LYS A 6 18.97 -16.12 -13.36
N PRO A 7 20.07 -15.40 -13.14
CA PRO A 7 20.29 -14.08 -13.74
C PRO A 7 20.57 -14.19 -15.25
N LYS A 8 19.90 -13.34 -16.05
CA LYS A 8 20.25 -13.09 -17.46
C LYS A 8 20.84 -11.68 -17.57
N GLY A 9 22.17 -11.64 -17.70
CA GLY A 9 23.08 -10.57 -18.11
C GLY A 9 22.64 -9.10 -18.01
N LYS A 10 23.12 -8.42 -16.97
CA LYS A 10 23.93 -7.18 -17.01
C LYS A 10 24.93 -7.28 -15.86
N SER A 11 26.21 -6.99 -16.12
CA SER A 11 27.39 -7.01 -15.23
C SER A 11 27.34 -7.99 -14.05
N LEU A 12 28.31 -8.92 -13.96
CA LEU A 12 28.44 -9.80 -12.79
C LEU A 12 28.43 -9.01 -11.46
N VAL A 13 28.93 -7.77 -11.46
CA VAL A 13 28.93 -6.88 -10.29
C VAL A 13 27.52 -6.40 -9.93
N GLU A 14 26.72 -5.95 -10.89
CA GLU A 14 25.33 -5.51 -10.64
C GLU A 14 24.42 -6.67 -10.22
N SER A 15 24.63 -7.83 -10.82
CA SER A 15 23.93 -9.06 -10.44
C SER A 15 24.35 -9.52 -9.03
N LEU A 16 25.63 -9.39 -8.67
CA LEU A 16 26.14 -9.66 -7.33
C LEU A 16 25.60 -8.66 -6.31
N GLU A 17 25.52 -7.37 -6.63
CA GLU A 17 24.96 -6.35 -5.73
C GLU A 17 23.46 -6.55 -5.49
N PHE A 18 22.70 -6.86 -6.55
CA PHE A 18 21.28 -7.16 -6.45
C PHE A 18 21.04 -8.43 -5.62
N LEU A 19 21.78 -9.51 -5.90
CA LEU A 19 21.70 -10.75 -5.12
C LEU A 19 22.13 -10.53 -3.68
N THR A 20 23.19 -9.75 -3.44
CA THR A 20 23.66 -9.42 -2.08
C THR A 20 22.61 -8.63 -1.31
N ARG A 21 21.92 -7.69 -1.96
CA ARG A 21 20.86 -6.90 -1.34
C ARG A 21 19.63 -7.74 -1.01
N GLU A 22 19.18 -8.60 -1.92
CA GLU A 22 18.04 -9.49 -1.69
C GLU A 22 18.36 -10.59 -0.67
N VAL A 23 19.57 -11.15 -0.72
CA VAL A 23 20.07 -12.12 0.27
C VAL A 23 20.18 -11.47 1.65
N ASN A 24 20.70 -10.25 1.79
CA ASN A 24 20.74 -9.55 3.09
C ASN A 24 19.33 -9.21 3.63
N ARG A 25 18.39 -8.87 2.74
CA ARG A 25 16.98 -8.65 3.10
C ARG A 25 16.32 -9.91 3.66
N VAL A 26 16.68 -11.09 3.13
CA VAL A 26 16.17 -12.39 3.62
C VAL A 26 16.99 -12.94 4.80
N LEU A 27 18.32 -12.76 4.85
CA LEU A 27 19.18 -13.20 5.94
C LEU A 27 18.88 -12.50 7.26
N SER A 28 18.49 -11.22 7.22
CA SER A 28 17.98 -10.51 8.41
C SER A 28 16.73 -11.16 9.03
N LEU A 29 16.01 -12.00 8.27
CA LEU A 29 14.86 -12.80 8.73
C LEU A 29 15.26 -14.20 9.25
N VAL A 30 16.47 -14.69 8.90
CA VAL A 30 16.97 -16.03 9.26
C VAL A 30 17.90 -15.99 10.47
N GLU A 31 18.72 -14.95 10.62
CA GLU A 31 19.56 -14.74 11.81
C GLU A 31 18.74 -14.52 13.09
N THR A 32 17.53 -13.99 12.95
CA THR A 32 16.53 -13.87 14.03
C THR A 32 15.94 -15.22 14.43
N LYS A 33 15.84 -16.19 13.49
CA LYS A 33 15.24 -17.51 13.74
C LYS A 33 16.24 -18.57 14.19
N GLN A 34 17.47 -18.57 13.68
CA GLN A 34 18.48 -19.58 14.07
C GLN A 34 19.11 -19.32 15.46
N ARG A 35 19.06 -18.10 15.99
CA ARG A 35 19.48 -17.80 17.37
C ARG A 35 18.52 -18.30 18.46
N ILE A 36 17.29 -18.67 18.11
CA ILE A 36 16.26 -19.12 19.07
C ILE A 36 16.32 -20.64 19.31
N ALA A 37 16.86 -21.41 18.36
CA ALA A 37 16.82 -22.88 18.42
C ALA A 37 17.94 -23.52 19.29
N ASN A 38 19.02 -22.80 19.62
CA ASN A 38 20.19 -23.36 20.31
C ASN A 38 20.67 -22.49 21.48
N LYS A 39 19.92 -22.46 22.59
CA LYS A 39 20.51 -22.25 23.93
C LYS A 39 19.56 -22.68 25.04
N LYS A 40 19.80 -23.88 25.59
CA LYS A 40 19.53 -24.16 27.01
C LYS A 40 20.35 -23.18 27.86
N THR A 41 19.65 -22.50 28.76
CA THR A 41 20.08 -21.83 30.00
C THR A 41 21.52 -21.32 30.06
N ILE A 42 21.76 -20.07 29.61
CA ILE A 42 22.81 -19.19 30.17
C ILE A 42 22.25 -17.75 30.15
N THR A 43 22.21 -17.13 31.32
CA THR A 43 21.78 -15.75 31.62
C THR A 43 22.42 -14.74 30.67
N ARG A 44 21.60 -13.96 29.96
CA ARG A 44 22.04 -12.91 29.04
C ARG A 44 22.15 -11.55 29.76
N PRO A 45 23.20 -10.75 29.51
CA PRO A 45 23.15 -9.31 29.79
C PRO A 45 22.16 -8.65 28.79
N PRO A 46 21.57 -7.50 29.16
CA PRO A 46 20.51 -6.91 28.34
C PRO A 46 21.09 -6.43 27.01
N PHE A 47 20.59 -6.99 25.92
CA PHE A 47 20.53 -6.23 24.67
C PHE A 47 19.78 -4.92 24.95
N PRO A 48 20.08 -3.80 24.27
CA PRO A 48 19.24 -2.62 24.38
C PRO A 48 17.82 -3.07 24.04
N LEU A 49 16.99 -3.11 25.07
CA LEU A 49 15.56 -3.19 24.92
C LEU A 49 15.26 -1.99 24.02
N TYR A 50 14.75 -2.23 22.80
CA TYR A 50 13.85 -1.23 22.25
C TYR A 50 12.84 -1.03 23.36
N GLU A 51 12.86 0.18 23.93
CA GLU A 51 12.00 0.57 25.02
C GLU A 51 10.63 -0.01 24.71
N THR A 52 10.19 -0.93 25.56
CA THR A 52 8.77 -1.18 25.69
C THR A 52 8.22 0.17 26.10
N ASP A 53 7.73 0.92 25.13
CA ASP A 53 7.02 2.15 25.38
C ASP A 53 5.76 1.74 26.15
N GLN A 54 5.91 1.68 27.47
CA GLN A 54 4.84 1.59 28.44
C GLN A 54 4.15 2.95 28.39
N GLY A 55 3.29 3.12 27.40
CA GLY A 55 2.73 4.44 27.14
C GLY A 55 1.82 4.58 25.93
N ASP A 56 1.51 3.52 25.16
CA ASP A 56 0.40 3.57 24.20
C ASP A 56 -0.91 3.43 24.99
N THR A 57 -1.31 4.47 25.73
CA THR A 57 -2.73 4.64 26.01
C THR A 57 -3.39 4.76 24.65
N GLU A 58 -4.14 3.74 24.25
CA GLU A 58 -5.02 3.78 23.09
C GLU A 58 -5.81 5.08 23.18
N ASN A 59 -5.37 6.10 22.43
CA ASN A 59 -6.10 7.36 22.36
C ASN A 59 -7.51 6.99 21.89
N PRO A 60 -8.57 7.38 22.60
CA PRO A 60 -9.92 7.01 22.23
C PRO A 60 -10.15 7.43 20.78
N ILE A 61 -10.30 6.42 19.91
CA ILE A 61 -10.54 6.61 18.49
C ILE A 61 -11.82 7.42 18.39
N LYS A 62 -11.69 8.69 18.00
CA LYS A 62 -12.84 9.56 17.81
C LYS A 62 -13.76 8.87 16.80
N PRO A 63 -15.07 8.71 17.09
CA PRO A 63 -15.97 8.07 16.15
C PRO A 63 -15.86 8.78 14.80
N PRO A 64 -15.66 8.04 13.70
CA PRO A 64 -15.40 8.67 12.42
C PRO A 64 -16.62 9.50 12.04
N PRO A 65 -16.42 10.67 11.39
CA PRO A 65 -17.52 11.55 11.04
C PRO A 65 -18.60 10.80 10.23
N PRO A 66 -19.88 11.18 10.39
CA PRO A 66 -20.99 10.56 9.66
C PRO A 66 -20.70 10.53 8.17
N VAL A 67 -21.09 9.43 7.51
CA VAL A 67 -20.91 9.29 6.05
C VAL A 67 -21.93 10.19 5.36
N THR A 68 -21.51 11.39 4.96
CA THR A 68 -22.42 12.39 4.36
C THR A 68 -22.30 12.47 2.84
N LYS A 69 -21.22 11.93 2.26
CA LYS A 69 -20.95 11.97 0.82
C LYS A 69 -20.47 10.62 0.31
N LYS A 70 -20.89 10.28 -0.91
CA LYS A 70 -20.45 9.10 -1.65
C LYS A 70 -18.97 9.22 -1.99
N ILE A 71 -18.24 8.09 -1.94
CA ILE A 71 -16.84 8.01 -2.37
C ILE A 71 -16.76 8.02 -3.91
N ASP A 72 -15.94 8.91 -4.46
CA ASP A 72 -15.75 9.11 -5.90
C ASP A 72 -14.43 8.51 -6.43
N LEU A 73 -13.47 8.22 -5.54
CA LEU A 73 -12.17 7.63 -5.87
C LEU A 73 -11.60 6.87 -4.67
N ILE A 74 -11.05 5.69 -4.90
CA ILE A 74 -10.31 4.93 -3.89
C ILE A 74 -8.82 4.93 -4.25
N CYS A 75 -7.96 5.24 -3.27
CA CYS A 75 -6.52 5.15 -3.41
C CYS A 75 -5.95 4.21 -2.36
N ILE A 76 -5.14 3.22 -2.77
CA ILE A 76 -4.57 2.20 -1.90
C ILE A 76 -3.04 2.24 -1.97
N GLY A 77 -2.39 2.36 -0.82
CA GLY A 77 -0.94 2.21 -0.66
C GLY A 77 -0.59 0.93 0.08
N VAL A 78 0.36 0.15 -0.45
CA VAL A 78 0.72 -1.15 0.11
C VAL A 78 2.17 -1.56 -0.25
N SER A 79 2.83 -2.34 0.61
CA SER A 79 4.22 -2.77 0.42
C SER A 79 4.43 -4.24 0.81
N THR A 80 5.32 -4.55 1.75
CA THR A 80 5.58 -5.93 2.22
C THR A 80 4.31 -6.62 2.74
N GLY A 81 4.02 -7.81 2.21
CA GLY A 81 2.76 -8.54 2.46
C GLY A 81 1.62 -8.15 1.52
N GLY A 82 1.84 -7.16 0.67
CA GLY A 82 0.83 -6.53 -0.17
C GLY A 82 0.16 -7.38 -1.23
N PRO A 83 0.88 -8.23 -1.99
CA PRO A 83 0.22 -9.13 -2.94
C PRO A 83 -0.85 -10.02 -2.30
N ASN A 84 -0.60 -10.52 -1.09
CA ASN A 84 -1.57 -11.32 -0.35
C ASN A 84 -2.72 -10.45 0.17
N ALA A 85 -2.42 -9.26 0.69
CA ALA A 85 -3.44 -8.33 1.17
C ALA A 85 -4.40 -7.89 0.04
N LEU A 86 -3.86 -7.55 -1.13
CA LEU A 86 -4.67 -7.22 -2.31
C LEU A 86 -5.48 -8.41 -2.82
N ALA A 87 -4.90 -9.61 -2.78
CA ALA A 87 -5.58 -10.86 -3.15
C ALA A 87 -6.67 -11.29 -2.16
N GLU A 88 -6.68 -10.74 -0.95
CA GLU A 88 -7.77 -10.90 0.03
C GLU A 88 -8.84 -9.82 -0.15
N VAL A 89 -8.45 -8.55 -0.36
CA VAL A 89 -9.39 -7.44 -0.44
C VAL A 89 -10.13 -7.38 -1.78
N LEU A 90 -9.42 -7.40 -2.91
CA LEU A 90 -10.02 -7.08 -4.21
C LEU A 90 -11.06 -8.12 -4.70
N PRO A 91 -10.87 -9.44 -4.54
CA PRO A 91 -11.87 -10.42 -4.93
C PRO A 91 -13.19 -10.32 -4.15
N ASN A 92 -13.14 -9.80 -2.93
CA ASN A 92 -14.29 -9.61 -2.05
C ASN A 92 -15.04 -8.29 -2.30
N LEU A 93 -14.57 -7.46 -3.25
CA LEU A 93 -15.31 -6.28 -3.69
C LEU A 93 -16.46 -6.70 -4.63
N PRO A 94 -17.60 -5.97 -4.60
CA PRO A 94 -18.69 -6.21 -5.53
C PRO A 94 -18.24 -5.91 -6.97
N GLU A 95 -18.95 -6.49 -7.94
CA GLU A 95 -18.74 -6.22 -9.37
C GLU A 95 -18.84 -4.72 -9.72
N ARG A 96 -19.61 -3.97 -8.92
CA ARG A 96 -19.76 -2.52 -9.06
C ARG A 96 -19.51 -1.80 -7.74
N VAL A 97 -18.35 -1.15 -7.64
CA VAL A 97 -17.99 -0.25 -6.54
C VAL A 97 -18.46 1.19 -6.82
N GLY A 98 -18.64 1.55 -8.09
CA GLY A 98 -19.16 2.86 -8.51
C GLY A 98 -18.11 3.96 -8.63
N CYS A 99 -16.83 3.65 -8.43
CA CYS A 99 -15.70 4.57 -8.60
C CYS A 99 -14.43 3.82 -9.07
N PRO A 100 -13.43 4.53 -9.62
CA PRO A 100 -12.10 3.99 -9.90
C PRO A 100 -11.30 3.67 -8.62
N ILE A 101 -10.37 2.71 -8.72
CA ILE A 101 -9.44 2.34 -7.65
C ILE A 101 -8.00 2.47 -8.17
N LEU A 102 -7.17 3.24 -7.48
CA LEU A 102 -5.76 3.46 -7.80
C LEU A 102 -4.89 2.80 -6.74
N ILE A 103 -3.93 1.98 -7.14
CA ILE A 103 -3.11 1.20 -6.21
C ILE A 103 -1.63 1.44 -6.49
N VAL A 104 -0.89 1.82 -5.45
CA VAL A 104 0.57 1.73 -5.44
C VAL A 104 0.97 0.56 -4.57
N GLN A 105 1.55 -0.45 -5.22
CA GLN A 105 2.24 -1.54 -4.57
C GLN A 105 3.75 -1.34 -4.77
N HIS A 106 4.53 -1.30 -3.69
CA HIS A 106 5.99 -1.26 -3.80
C HIS A 106 6.52 -2.60 -4.32
N MET A 107 6.62 -2.72 -5.63
CA MET A 107 7.15 -3.89 -6.32
C MET A 107 8.02 -3.46 -7.51
N PRO A 108 9.10 -4.22 -7.81
CA PRO A 108 9.90 -3.97 -9.00
C PRO A 108 9.06 -4.05 -10.30
N ALA A 109 9.53 -3.38 -11.35
CA ALA A 109 8.88 -3.32 -12.67
C ALA A 109 8.51 -4.71 -13.25
N THR A 110 9.35 -5.71 -12.99
CA THR A 110 9.14 -7.08 -13.49
C THR A 110 7.92 -7.79 -12.91
N PHE A 111 7.36 -7.32 -11.79
CA PHE A 111 6.33 -8.07 -11.07
C PHE A 111 4.95 -7.39 -11.04
N THR A 112 4.89 -6.08 -11.29
CA THR A 112 3.64 -5.30 -11.22
C THR A 112 2.63 -5.73 -12.28
N LYS A 113 3.08 -5.95 -13.52
CA LYS A 113 2.27 -6.58 -14.57
C LYS A 113 1.72 -7.95 -14.17
N THR A 114 2.58 -8.86 -13.72
CA THR A 114 2.18 -10.21 -13.29
C THR A 114 1.18 -10.18 -12.13
N LEU A 115 1.35 -9.26 -11.17
CA LEU A 115 0.40 -9.04 -10.09
C LEU A 115 -0.97 -8.61 -10.63
N SER A 116 -1.01 -7.64 -11.54
CA SER A 116 -2.26 -7.17 -12.13
C SER A 116 -3.01 -8.27 -12.89
N GLU A 117 -2.29 -9.09 -13.67
CA GLU A 117 -2.86 -10.23 -14.40
C GLU A 117 -3.38 -11.32 -13.45
N HIS A 118 -2.66 -11.59 -12.35
CA HIS A 118 -3.10 -12.53 -11.33
C HIS A 118 -4.38 -12.07 -10.64
N LEU A 119 -4.45 -10.79 -10.25
CA LEU A 119 -5.63 -10.22 -9.61
C LEU A 119 -6.82 -10.14 -10.57
N SER A 120 -6.59 -9.78 -11.83
CA SER A 120 -7.63 -9.69 -12.87
C SER A 120 -8.38 -11.02 -13.07
N LYS A 121 -7.70 -12.16 -12.89
CA LYS A 121 -8.31 -13.50 -12.98
C LYS A 121 -9.17 -13.87 -11.77
N ARG A 122 -9.06 -13.15 -10.65
CA ARG A 122 -9.69 -13.48 -9.37
C ARG A 122 -10.75 -12.46 -8.93
N CYS A 123 -10.75 -11.28 -9.54
CA CYS A 123 -11.64 -10.19 -9.17
C CYS A 123 -12.82 -10.08 -10.15
N HIS A 124 -13.97 -9.64 -9.64
CA HIS A 124 -15.10 -9.25 -10.48
C HIS A 124 -14.83 -7.93 -11.22
N LEU A 125 -14.07 -7.03 -10.57
CA LEU A 125 -13.59 -5.79 -11.16
C LEU A 125 -12.50 -6.05 -12.19
N LYS A 126 -12.47 -5.22 -13.23
CA LYS A 126 -11.36 -5.21 -14.17
C LYS A 126 -10.13 -4.66 -13.47
N VAL A 127 -9.03 -5.41 -13.51
CA VAL A 127 -7.72 -5.02 -12.95
C VAL A 127 -6.69 -4.95 -14.07
N LYS A 128 -5.92 -3.87 -14.13
CA LYS A 128 -4.76 -3.73 -15.05
C LYS A 128 -3.59 -3.02 -14.37
N GLU A 129 -2.39 -3.23 -14.90
CA GLU A 129 -1.27 -2.31 -14.69
C GLU A 129 -1.56 -1.01 -15.46
N ALA A 130 -1.37 0.13 -14.80
CA ALA A 130 -1.71 1.44 -15.34
C ALA A 130 -0.78 1.83 -16.49
N GLU A 131 -1.37 2.40 -17.54
CA GLU A 131 -0.65 2.90 -18.71
C GLU A 131 -0.75 4.42 -18.78
N ASN A 132 0.26 5.06 -19.39
CA ASN A 132 0.26 6.50 -19.55
C ASN A 132 -0.87 6.94 -20.48
N GLY A 133 -1.74 7.83 -20.00
CA GLY A 133 -2.92 8.29 -20.72
C GLY A 133 -4.21 7.55 -20.38
N ASP A 134 -4.17 6.51 -19.53
CA ASP A 134 -5.37 5.83 -19.04
C ASP A 134 -6.33 6.86 -18.44
N LEU A 135 -7.57 6.88 -18.92
CA LEU A 135 -8.65 7.67 -18.33
C LEU A 135 -9.20 6.93 -17.12
N LEU A 136 -9.55 7.65 -16.05
CA LEU A 136 -10.20 7.02 -14.90
C LEU A 136 -11.62 6.58 -15.24
N GLU A 137 -11.86 5.27 -15.15
CA GLU A 137 -13.16 4.66 -15.37
C GLU A 137 -13.72 4.07 -14.07
N PRO A 138 -15.03 4.24 -13.79
CA PRO A 138 -15.67 3.58 -12.66
C PRO A 138 -15.53 2.06 -12.73
N ASN A 139 -15.36 1.40 -11.58
CA ASN A 139 -15.22 -0.05 -11.46
C ASN A 139 -13.94 -0.62 -12.11
N MET A 140 -12.93 0.23 -12.32
CA MET A 140 -11.62 -0.15 -12.81
C MET A 140 -10.56 -0.02 -11.72
N VAL A 141 -9.67 -1.03 -11.62
CA VAL A 141 -8.53 -1.04 -10.71
C VAL A 141 -7.24 -0.87 -11.50
N TYR A 142 -6.50 0.19 -11.20
CA TYR A 142 -5.22 0.52 -11.82
C TYR A 142 -4.08 0.33 -10.82
N ILE A 143 -3.13 -0.54 -11.17
CA ILE A 143 -1.92 -0.77 -10.38
C ILE A 143 -0.76 0.01 -10.99
N ALA A 144 -0.10 0.85 -10.20
CA ALA A 144 1.06 1.60 -10.66
C ALA A 144 2.18 0.66 -11.17
N PRO A 145 2.74 0.89 -12.36
CA PRO A 145 3.85 0.10 -12.87
C PRO A 145 5.11 0.33 -12.04
N GLY A 146 5.84 -0.74 -11.76
CA GLY A 146 7.10 -0.67 -11.04
C GLY A 146 8.14 0.17 -11.79
N GLY A 147 8.97 0.92 -11.08
CA GLY A 147 10.02 1.75 -11.69
C GLY A 147 9.55 3.09 -12.26
N LYS A 148 8.25 3.41 -12.21
CA LYS A 148 7.68 4.72 -12.57
C LYS A 148 6.76 5.22 -11.46
N HIS A 149 6.62 6.54 -11.32
CA HIS A 149 5.54 7.09 -10.51
C HIS A 149 4.26 7.16 -11.33
N MET A 150 3.14 6.76 -10.74
CA MET A 150 1.80 7.01 -11.26
C MET A 150 1.25 8.26 -10.61
N VAL A 151 0.90 9.26 -11.42
CA VAL A 151 0.28 10.51 -10.95
C VAL A 151 -1.04 10.74 -11.65
N LEU A 152 -1.99 11.34 -10.93
CA LEU A 152 -3.25 11.78 -11.48
C LEU A 152 -3.11 13.18 -12.09
N SER A 153 -3.56 13.35 -13.32
CA SER A 153 -3.61 14.63 -14.02
C SER A 153 -5.04 14.97 -14.44
N LYS A 154 -5.45 16.22 -14.27
CA LYS A 154 -6.73 16.73 -14.79
C LYS A 154 -6.52 17.28 -16.19
N ARG A 155 -7.16 16.66 -17.19
CA ARG A 155 -7.17 17.11 -18.59
C ARG A 155 -8.57 17.58 -18.97
N ALA A 156 -8.78 18.88 -18.96
CA ALA A 156 -10.10 19.51 -19.12
C ALA A 156 -11.13 18.95 -18.12
N LEU A 157 -12.16 18.24 -18.61
CA LEU A 157 -13.21 17.63 -17.78
C LEU A 157 -12.93 16.16 -17.41
N LYS A 158 -11.77 15.61 -17.79
CA LYS A 158 -11.42 14.20 -17.53
C LYS A 158 -10.18 14.08 -16.64
N TYR A 159 -10.08 12.96 -15.94
CA TYR A 159 -8.89 12.58 -15.18
C TYR A 159 -8.13 11.49 -15.92
N ALA A 160 -6.81 11.68 -16.07
CA ALA A 160 -5.93 10.75 -16.74
C ALA A 160 -4.74 10.39 -15.84
N LEU A 161 -4.29 9.15 -15.93
CA LEU A 161 -3.06 8.69 -15.28
C LEU A 161 -1.86 9.03 -16.15
N VAL A 162 -0.84 9.60 -15.53
CA VAL A 162 0.44 9.92 -16.17
C VAL A 162 1.54 9.15 -15.46
N MET A 163 2.45 8.57 -16.23
CA MET A 163 3.61 7.86 -15.70
C MET A 163 4.84 8.75 -15.86
N ASN A 164 5.58 8.98 -14.79
CA ASN A 164 6.82 9.74 -14.83
C ASN A 164 7.99 8.97 -14.19
N GLU A 165 9.21 9.42 -14.46
CA GLU A 165 10.46 8.84 -13.93
C GLU A 165 11.18 9.83 -13.01
N GLU A 166 10.42 10.67 -12.31
CA GLU A 166 10.97 11.54 -11.27
C GLU A 166 11.73 10.72 -10.21
N PRO A 167 12.66 11.34 -9.47
CA PRO A 167 13.47 10.65 -8.48
C PRO A 167 12.60 9.91 -7.45
N PRO A 168 13.04 8.73 -6.95
CA PRO A 168 12.31 7.99 -5.94
C PRO A 168 11.99 8.83 -4.70
N VAL A 169 10.76 8.68 -4.19
CA VAL A 169 10.30 9.30 -2.94
C VAL A 169 10.16 8.19 -1.89
N ASN A 170 10.65 8.43 -0.68
CA ASN A 170 10.73 7.41 0.38
C ASN A 170 11.49 6.14 -0.08
N SER A 171 12.53 6.34 -0.92
CA SER A 171 13.31 5.27 -1.56
C SER A 171 12.47 4.32 -2.45
N CYS A 172 11.26 4.74 -2.86
CA CYS A 172 10.31 3.94 -3.63
C CYS A 172 9.95 4.62 -4.96
N ARG A 173 9.83 3.81 -6.01
CA ARG A 173 9.26 4.20 -7.30
C ARG A 173 8.55 2.99 -7.92
N PRO A 174 7.20 2.91 -7.88
CA PRO A 174 6.25 3.95 -7.48
C PRO A 174 6.24 4.26 -5.98
N SER A 175 5.84 5.49 -5.62
CA SER A 175 5.61 5.95 -4.25
C SER A 175 4.13 6.26 -4.06
N VAL A 176 3.60 5.87 -2.90
CA VAL A 176 2.23 6.12 -2.45
C VAL A 176 2.03 7.62 -2.24
N ASP A 177 2.98 8.30 -1.62
CA ASP A 177 2.92 9.76 -1.41
C ASP A 177 2.80 10.52 -2.72
N VAL A 178 3.54 10.12 -3.76
CA VAL A 178 3.49 10.77 -5.07
C VAL A 178 2.10 10.65 -5.69
N LEU A 179 1.52 9.44 -5.69
CA LEU A 179 0.14 9.24 -6.18
C LEU A 179 -0.84 10.09 -5.36
N PHE A 180 -0.83 9.95 -4.04
CA PHE A 180 -1.83 10.56 -3.17
C PHE A 180 -1.75 12.10 -3.20
N LYS A 181 -0.55 12.68 -3.25
CA LYS A 181 -0.36 14.13 -3.43
C LYS A 181 -0.90 14.62 -4.77
N SER A 182 -0.65 13.88 -5.86
CA SER A 182 -1.20 14.24 -7.17
C SER A 182 -2.73 14.18 -7.20
N VAL A 183 -3.33 13.20 -6.50
CA VAL A 183 -4.78 13.11 -6.31
C VAL A 183 -5.30 14.30 -5.52
N ALA A 184 -4.68 14.66 -4.40
CA ALA A 184 -5.06 15.81 -3.58
C ALA A 184 -5.02 17.14 -4.36
N GLN A 185 -4.08 17.27 -5.31
CA GLN A 185 -3.93 18.46 -6.14
C GLN A 185 -4.98 18.52 -7.27
N ASN A 186 -5.25 17.40 -7.93
CA ASN A 186 -5.97 17.40 -9.21
C ASN A 186 -7.42 16.94 -9.10
N PHE A 187 -7.76 16.03 -8.18
CA PHE A 187 -9.07 15.42 -8.11
C PHE A 187 -10.09 16.32 -7.39
N THR A 188 -11.29 16.39 -7.93
CA THR A 188 -12.45 17.04 -7.32
C THR A 188 -13.48 15.96 -7.01
N GLY A 189 -13.71 15.69 -5.73
CA GLY A 189 -14.62 14.64 -5.24
C GLY A 189 -14.15 14.09 -3.90
N THR A 190 -14.91 13.13 -3.36
CA THR A 190 -14.59 12.48 -2.09
C THR A 190 -13.64 11.31 -2.32
N VAL A 191 -12.50 11.30 -1.62
CA VAL A 191 -11.49 10.24 -1.73
C VAL A 191 -11.54 9.31 -0.52
N LEU A 192 -11.41 8.02 -0.77
CA LEU A 192 -11.10 7.02 0.26
C LEU A 192 -9.63 6.61 0.13
N ALA A 193 -8.79 7.02 1.08
CA ALA A 193 -7.40 6.61 1.18
C ALA A 193 -7.27 5.36 2.07
N ILE A 194 -6.59 4.33 1.60
CA ILE A 194 -6.38 3.08 2.35
C ILE A 194 -4.90 2.77 2.39
N ILE A 195 -4.34 2.60 3.60
CA ILE A 195 -2.95 2.18 3.79
C ILE A 195 -2.92 0.79 4.41
N LEU A 196 -2.37 -0.15 3.67
CA LEU A 196 -2.23 -1.55 4.06
C LEU A 196 -0.80 -1.86 4.55
N THR A 197 -0.59 -3.12 4.90
CA THR A 197 0.68 -3.69 5.36
C THR A 197 1.87 -3.22 4.52
N GLY A 198 2.95 -2.89 5.21
CA GLY A 198 4.13 -2.36 4.56
C GLY A 198 5.18 -1.84 5.53
N MET A 199 6.43 -1.81 5.06
CA MET A 199 7.54 -1.21 5.80
C MET A 199 7.64 0.29 5.49
N GLY A 200 8.18 1.07 6.43
CA GLY A 200 8.41 2.50 6.25
C GLY A 200 7.15 3.34 6.50
N GLU A 201 7.12 4.54 5.93
CA GLU A 201 6.07 5.53 6.16
C GLU A 201 5.48 6.13 4.88
N ASP A 202 5.86 5.61 3.70
CA ASP A 202 5.33 6.09 2.42
C ASP A 202 3.80 5.96 2.40
N GLY A 203 3.14 7.06 2.02
CA GLY A 203 1.69 7.23 2.11
C GLY A 203 1.27 8.20 3.21
N ALA A 204 2.11 8.44 4.24
CA ALA A 204 1.77 9.35 5.33
C ALA A 204 1.60 10.81 4.89
N GLU A 205 2.56 11.33 4.13
CA GLU A 205 2.46 12.69 3.58
C GLU A 205 1.33 12.80 2.54
N GLY A 206 1.08 11.72 1.81
CA GLY A 206 0.00 11.61 0.84
C GLY A 206 -1.38 11.68 1.50
N VAL A 207 -1.61 10.90 2.55
CA VAL A 207 -2.86 10.94 3.33
C VAL A 207 -3.02 12.32 3.97
N GLN A 208 -1.96 12.89 4.55
CA GLN A 208 -1.98 14.25 5.09
C GLN A 208 -2.42 15.29 4.05
N ALA A 209 -1.91 15.20 2.82
CA ALA A 209 -2.32 16.08 1.73
C ALA A 209 -3.80 15.87 1.36
N LEU A 210 -4.26 14.62 1.28
CA LEU A 210 -5.66 14.30 0.99
C LEU A 210 -6.60 14.80 2.10
N LYS A 211 -6.17 14.82 3.38
CA LYS A 211 -6.96 15.35 4.51
C LYS A 211 -7.29 16.83 4.41
N THR A 212 -6.55 17.59 3.59
CA THR A 212 -6.90 18.99 3.27
C THR A 212 -8.09 19.10 2.30
N LYS A 213 -8.57 17.96 1.79
CA LYS A 213 -9.73 17.81 0.89
C LYS A 213 -10.78 16.92 1.55
N GLU A 214 -11.84 16.59 0.81
CA GLU A 214 -12.84 15.61 1.25
C GLU A 214 -12.23 14.21 1.18
N CYS A 215 -11.58 13.78 2.26
CA CYS A 215 -10.89 12.48 2.33
C CYS A 215 -11.25 11.71 3.60
N ARG A 216 -11.69 10.48 3.41
CA ARG A 216 -11.76 9.46 4.46
C ARG A 216 -10.55 8.55 4.37
N SER A 217 -10.00 8.12 5.49
CA SER A 217 -8.80 7.29 5.54
C SER A 217 -8.99 6.04 6.40
N ILE A 218 -8.50 4.91 5.90
CA ILE A 218 -8.48 3.63 6.60
C ILE A 218 -7.05 3.13 6.69
N ALA A 219 -6.62 2.71 7.88
CA ALA A 219 -5.37 2.00 8.09
C ALA A 219 -5.64 0.53 8.43
N GLN A 220 -4.84 -0.38 7.88
CA GLN A 220 -4.91 -1.79 8.27
C GLN A 220 -4.45 -1.99 9.72
N GLU A 221 -5.23 -2.72 10.50
CA GLU A 221 -4.92 -3.02 11.91
C GLU A 221 -3.67 -3.90 12.05
N ARG A 222 -2.88 -3.64 13.10
CA ARG A 222 -1.60 -4.29 13.42
C ARG A 222 -1.64 -5.81 13.32
N GLN A 223 -2.65 -6.44 13.90
CA GLN A 223 -2.78 -7.90 14.05
C GLN A 223 -2.91 -8.59 12.68
N SER A 224 -3.46 -7.89 11.69
CA SER A 224 -3.63 -8.43 10.33
C SER A 224 -2.48 -8.07 9.39
N CYS A 225 -1.54 -7.21 9.82
CA CYS A 225 -0.41 -6.79 9.00
C CYS A 225 0.71 -7.84 9.00
N VAL A 226 1.34 -8.04 7.84
CA VAL A 226 2.63 -8.75 7.77
C VAL A 226 3.75 -7.86 8.32
N VAL A 227 3.72 -6.57 7.95
CA VAL A 227 4.61 -5.53 8.48
C VAL A 227 3.78 -4.31 8.84
N TYR A 228 3.80 -3.93 10.12
CA TYR A 228 3.04 -2.79 10.65
C TYR A 228 3.88 -1.50 10.69
N GLY A 229 4.43 -1.12 9.53
CA GLY A 229 5.18 0.13 9.36
C GLY A 229 4.29 1.24 8.80
N MET A 230 3.85 1.07 7.54
CA MET A 230 3.04 2.06 6.83
C MET A 230 1.74 2.39 7.56
N PRO A 231 0.91 1.41 8.02
CA PRO A 231 -0.30 1.75 8.76
C PRO A 231 -0.01 2.48 10.08
N ARG A 232 1.06 2.08 10.80
CA ARG A 232 1.50 2.73 12.04
C ARG A 232 1.85 4.20 11.82
N ALA A 233 2.52 4.53 10.71
CA ALA A 233 2.88 5.90 10.40
C ALA A 233 1.65 6.82 10.23
N ILE A 234 0.59 6.32 9.60
CA ILE A 234 -0.69 7.06 9.46
C ILE A 234 -1.35 7.25 10.82
N ILE A 235 -1.42 6.18 11.61
CA ILE A 235 -2.10 6.17 12.91
C ILE A 235 -1.41 7.11 13.89
N ASN A 236 -0.07 7.05 14.00
CA ASN A 236 0.69 7.89 14.91
C ASN A 236 0.60 9.38 14.58
N ARG A 237 0.34 9.72 13.32
CA ARG A 237 0.12 11.11 12.87
C ARG A 237 -1.34 11.57 13.04
N GLY A 238 -2.21 10.73 13.61
CA GLY A 238 -3.65 11.03 13.76
C GLY A 238 -4.39 11.12 12.43
N LEU A 239 -3.87 10.48 11.39
CA LEU A 239 -4.39 10.61 10.02
C LEU A 239 -5.40 9.52 9.64
N ALA A 240 -5.56 8.47 10.42
CA ALA A 240 -6.51 7.39 10.16
C ALA A 240 -7.88 7.71 10.79
N ASP A 241 -8.96 7.72 10.00
CA ASP A 241 -10.31 7.80 10.57
C ASP A 241 -10.75 6.45 11.14
N GLU A 242 -10.28 5.36 10.55
CA GLU A 242 -10.60 4.00 10.95
C GLU A 242 -9.35 3.13 10.90
N THR A 243 -9.19 2.27 11.90
CA THR A 243 -8.20 1.19 11.91
C THR A 243 -8.94 -0.13 12.02
N ILE A 244 -8.87 -0.97 10.99
CA ILE A 244 -9.70 -2.20 10.91
C ILE A 244 -8.90 -3.40 10.39
N PRO A 245 -9.31 -4.64 10.75
CA PRO A 245 -8.71 -5.85 10.22
C PRO A 245 -8.79 -5.91 8.69
N LEU A 246 -7.80 -6.56 8.04
CA LEU A 246 -7.76 -6.74 6.58
C LEU A 246 -9.06 -7.30 5.99
N LYS A 247 -9.63 -8.32 6.62
CA LYS A 247 -10.89 -8.97 6.22
C LYS A 247 -12.08 -8.00 6.16
N ASP A 248 -12.04 -6.92 6.93
CA ASP A 248 -13.14 -5.95 7.05
C ASP A 248 -12.98 -4.78 6.06
N ILE A 249 -11.82 -4.65 5.39
CA ILE A 249 -11.54 -3.58 4.42
C ILE A 249 -12.54 -3.63 3.25
N ALA A 250 -12.75 -4.80 2.64
CA ALA A 250 -13.66 -4.94 1.49
C ALA A 250 -15.14 -4.66 1.86
N PRO A 251 -15.71 -5.28 2.91
CA PRO A 251 -17.04 -4.91 3.41
C PRO A 251 -17.16 -3.42 3.74
N ARG A 252 -16.07 -2.81 4.25
CA ARG A 252 -16.07 -1.40 4.59
C ARG A 252 -16.10 -0.50 3.35
N ILE A 253 -15.32 -0.80 2.33
CA ILE A 253 -15.36 -0.12 1.03
C ILE A 253 -16.78 -0.17 0.47
N GLU A 254 -17.39 -1.36 0.44
CA GLU A 254 -18.75 -1.54 -0.07
C GLU A 254 -19.77 -0.65 0.67
N LYS A 255 -19.72 -0.63 2.01
CA LYS A 255 -20.60 0.21 2.82
C LYS A 255 -20.41 1.71 2.56
N LEU A 256 -19.17 2.17 2.35
CA LEU A 256 -18.87 3.59 2.11
C LEU A 256 -19.24 4.03 0.69
N CYS A 257 -19.13 3.15 -0.30
CA CYS A 257 -19.48 3.45 -1.68
C CYS A 257 -20.98 3.34 -1.98
N LYS A 258 -21.73 2.57 -1.17
CA LYS A 258 -23.19 2.37 -1.28
C LYS A 258 -24.06 3.48 -0.71
N VAL A 259 -23.49 4.58 -0.20
CA VAL A 259 -24.29 5.66 0.40
C VAL A 259 -25.23 6.25 -0.65
N LEU A 260 -26.53 5.91 -0.48
CA LEU A 260 -27.70 6.37 -1.23
C LEU A 260 -28.19 7.68 -0.63
#